data_AF-A0A7K2KU72-F1
#
_entry.id   AF-A0A7K2KU72-F1
#
_cell.length_a   1.000
_cell.length_b   1.000
_cell.length_c   1.000
_cell.angle_alpha   90.00
_cell.angle_beta   90.00
_cell.angle_gamma   90.00
#
_symmetry.space_group_name_H-M   'P 1'
#
loop_
_entity.id
_entity.type
_entity.pdbx_description
1 polymer ?
#
loop_
_entity_poly.entity_id
_entity_poly.type
_entity_poly.pdbx_seq_one_letter_code
_entity_poly.pdbx_strand_id
1 'polypeptide(L)'
;DEAAELLSAFLELGDRHGAVHAGGAHRLLGLIAEERGDAETAEEHYVTALGLLERSGASGDLADLCRLLGDLLRRGGRIEAALDAYRTGLGHRSTPGTTTLGPAPTAPGFAPTGPAFPRH
;
A
#
# COMPACT_ATOMS: atom_id res chain seq x y z
N ASP A 1 17.22 -15.43 13.78
CA ASP A 1 18.25 -14.40 14.07
C ASP A 1 19.13 -14.07 12.88
N GLU A 2 19.79 -15.03 12.26
CA GLU A 2 20.67 -14.82 11.09
C GLU A 2 20.02 -14.02 9.93
N ALA A 3 18.75 -14.27 9.63
CA ALA A 3 18.04 -13.55 8.57
C ALA A 3 17.92 -12.03 8.84
N ALA A 4 17.71 -11.62 10.09
CA ALA A 4 17.61 -10.20 10.44
C ALA A 4 18.98 -9.52 10.34
N GLU A 5 20.03 -10.18 10.80
CA GLU A 5 21.42 -9.69 10.68
C GLU A 5 21.83 -9.47 9.22
N LEU A 6 21.50 -10.42 8.33
CA LEU A 6 21.77 -10.28 6.90
C LEU A 6 21.03 -9.10 6.27
N LEU A 7 19.77 -8.86 6.67
CA LEU A 7 18.97 -7.75 6.18
C LEU A 7 19.46 -6.40 6.71
N SER A 8 19.85 -6.33 7.99
CA SER A 8 20.46 -5.14 8.57
C SER A 8 21.79 -4.81 7.91
N ALA A 9 22.68 -5.80 7.74
CA ALA A 9 23.93 -5.61 7.01
C ALA A 9 23.71 -5.19 5.55
N PHE A 10 22.68 -5.73 4.88
CA PHE A 10 22.28 -5.31 3.55
C PHE A 10 21.85 -3.83 3.49
N LEU A 11 21.13 -3.35 4.51
CA LEU A 11 20.75 -1.94 4.61
C LEU A 11 21.98 -1.04 4.90
N GLU A 12 22.89 -1.48 5.75
CA GLU A 12 24.12 -0.76 6.10
C GLU A 12 25.10 -0.63 4.92
N LEU A 13 25.05 -1.56 3.96
CA LEU A 13 25.91 -1.54 2.77
C LEU A 13 25.65 -0.34 1.83
N GLY A 14 24.53 0.37 1.99
CA GLY A 14 24.35 1.76 1.56
C GLY A 14 24.38 2.06 0.03
N ASP A 15 23.42 2.88 -0.41
CA ASP A 15 23.31 3.60 -1.70
C ASP A 15 23.17 2.81 -3.01
N ARG A 16 23.62 1.55 -3.12
CA ARG A 16 23.39 0.75 -4.36
C ARG A 16 22.00 0.15 -4.50
N HIS A 17 21.26 0.07 -3.40
CA HIS A 17 19.96 -0.58 -3.36
C HIS A 17 18.87 0.49 -3.43
N GLY A 18 18.19 0.57 -4.58
CA GLY A 18 17.09 1.54 -4.77
C GLY A 18 16.01 1.42 -3.70
N ALA A 19 15.25 2.50 -3.48
CA ALA A 19 14.27 2.63 -2.39
C ALA A 19 13.29 1.44 -2.26
N VAL A 20 12.98 0.74 -3.36
CA VAL A 20 12.18 -0.48 -3.37
C VAL A 20 12.85 -1.63 -2.60
N HIS A 21 14.15 -1.87 -2.81
CA HIS A 21 14.89 -2.93 -2.14
C HIS A 21 15.06 -2.65 -0.65
N ALA A 22 15.36 -1.40 -0.29
CA ALA A 22 15.41 -0.98 1.11
C ALA A 22 14.04 -1.15 1.78
N GLY A 23 12.96 -0.73 1.11
CA GLY A 23 11.59 -0.93 1.60
C GLY A 23 11.24 -2.41 1.81
N GLY A 24 11.65 -3.28 0.88
CA GLY A 24 11.50 -4.73 1.02
C GLY A 24 12.26 -5.32 2.21
N ALA A 25 13.49 -4.88 2.45
CA ALA A 25 14.29 -5.32 3.60
C ALA A 25 13.67 -4.89 4.93
N HIS A 26 13.22 -3.62 5.04
CA HIS A 26 12.51 -3.14 6.22
C HIS A 26 11.19 -3.90 6.45
N ARG A 27 10.43 -4.25 5.40
CA ARG A 27 9.24 -5.11 5.54
C ARG A 27 9.58 -6.46 6.18
N LEU A 28 10.66 -7.10 5.75
CA LEU A 28 11.07 -8.40 6.28
C LEU A 28 11.56 -8.28 7.73
N LEU A 29 12.29 -7.23 8.08
CA LEU A 29 12.71 -6.97 9.46
C LEU A 29 11.50 -6.76 10.38
N GLY A 30 10.47 -6.04 9.91
CA GLY A 30 9.22 -5.87 10.66
C GLY A 30 8.50 -7.19 10.93
N LEU A 31 8.42 -8.08 9.93
CA LEU A 31 7.84 -9.42 10.10
C LEU A 31 8.62 -10.26 11.12
N ILE A 32 9.95 -10.21 11.07
CA ILE A 32 10.78 -10.94 12.02
C ILE A 32 10.60 -10.38 13.45
N ALA A 33 10.47 -9.05 13.59
CA ALA A 33 10.20 -8.42 14.89
C ALA A 33 8.82 -8.83 15.44
N GLU A 34 7.79 -8.92 14.58
CA GLU A 34 6.48 -9.47 14.97
C GLU A 34 6.57 -10.91 15.47
N GLU A 35 7.30 -11.78 14.77
CA GLU A 35 7.50 -13.17 15.17
C GLU A 35 8.21 -13.29 16.53
N ARG A 36 9.05 -12.30 16.88
CA ARG A 36 9.69 -12.20 18.20
C ARG A 36 8.81 -11.56 19.27
N GLY A 37 7.63 -11.06 18.91
CA GLY A 37 6.73 -10.34 19.81
C GLY A 37 7.15 -8.89 20.09
N ASP A 38 8.11 -8.36 19.34
CA ASP A 38 8.57 -6.97 19.45
C ASP A 38 7.74 -6.08 18.52
N ALA A 39 6.57 -5.68 19.02
CA ALA A 39 5.61 -4.90 18.25
C ALA A 39 6.11 -3.46 17.96
N GLU A 40 6.93 -2.89 18.83
CA GLU A 40 7.45 -1.52 18.65
C GLU A 40 8.46 -1.48 17.51
N THR A 41 9.46 -2.38 17.54
CA THR A 41 10.44 -2.52 16.47
C THR A 41 9.77 -2.89 15.14
N ALA A 42 8.73 -3.74 15.17
CA ALA A 42 7.96 -4.06 13.96
C ALA A 42 7.28 -2.83 13.34
N GLU A 43 6.66 -1.99 14.17
CA GLU A 43 6.01 -0.75 13.72
C GLU A 43 7.01 0.21 13.06
N GLU A 44 8.18 0.42 13.68
CA GLU A 44 9.24 1.28 13.15
C GLU A 44 9.71 0.81 11.76
N HIS A 45 9.94 -0.50 11.61
CA HIS A 45 10.34 -1.07 10.33
C HIS A 45 9.26 -0.91 9.26
N TYR A 46 7.99 -1.13 9.58
CA TYR A 46 6.90 -0.93 8.62
C TYR A 46 6.71 0.53 8.22
N VAL A 47 6.79 1.47 9.17
CA VAL A 47 6.71 2.91 8.89
C VAL A 47 7.87 3.35 8.00
N THR A 48 9.08 2.85 8.26
CA THR A 48 10.26 3.13 7.43
C THR A 48 10.09 2.58 6.00
N ALA A 49 9.58 1.35 5.88
CA ALA A 49 9.31 0.72 4.59
C ALA A 49 8.26 1.50 3.77
N LEU A 50 7.19 1.96 4.42
CA LEU A 50 6.16 2.79 3.78
C LEU A 50 6.76 4.07 3.21
N GLY A 51 7.51 4.83 4.02
CA GLY A 51 8.13 6.07 3.54
C GLY A 51 9.10 5.86 2.38
N LEU A 52 9.84 4.74 2.36
CA LEU A 52 10.73 4.38 1.24
C LEU A 52 9.97 4.07 -0.05
N LEU A 53 8.87 3.31 0.05
CA LEU A 53 8.09 2.85 -1.11
C LEU A 53 7.14 3.91 -1.67
N GLU A 54 6.67 4.85 -0.84
CA GLU A 54 5.88 6.00 -1.29
C GLU A 54 6.66 6.85 -2.30
N ARG A 55 7.96 7.01 -2.07
CA ARG A 55 8.85 7.77 -2.96
C ARG A 55 9.18 7.04 -4.26
N SER A 56 8.99 5.72 -4.33
CA SER A 56 9.32 4.90 -5.50
C SER A 56 8.10 4.56 -6.38
N GLY A 57 6.88 4.83 -5.91
CA GLY A 57 5.64 4.55 -6.67
C GLY A 57 5.23 3.07 -6.68
N ALA A 58 5.79 2.24 -5.79
CA ALA A 58 5.48 0.82 -5.67
C ALA A 58 4.14 0.57 -4.93
N SER A 59 3.02 0.91 -5.58
CA SER A 59 1.68 0.91 -4.96
C SER A 59 1.23 -0.45 -4.38
N GLY A 60 1.61 -1.55 -5.02
CA GLY A 60 1.29 -2.91 -4.54
C GLY A 60 1.95 -3.24 -3.20
N ASP A 61 3.24 -2.92 -3.06
CA ASP A 61 4.00 -3.15 -1.83
C ASP A 61 3.54 -2.24 -0.69
N LEU A 62 3.11 -1.01 -1.01
CA LEU A 62 2.53 -0.07 -0.04
C LEU A 62 1.23 -0.59 0.56
N ALA A 63 0.33 -1.13 -0.25
CA ALA A 63 -0.93 -1.67 0.24
C ALA A 63 -0.74 -2.87 1.17
N ASP A 64 0.24 -3.72 0.88
CA ASP A 64 0.58 -4.86 1.72
C ASP A 64 1.19 -4.43 3.06
N LEU A 65 2.08 -3.42 3.06
CA LEU A 65 2.64 -2.84 4.28
C LEU A 65 1.58 -2.16 5.14
N CYS A 66 0.67 -1.41 4.54
CA CYS A 66 -0.46 -0.80 5.24
C CYS A 66 -1.31 -1.85 5.95
N ARG A 67 -1.53 -3.01 5.31
CA ARG A 67 -2.25 -4.13 5.92
C ARG A 67 -1.47 -4.72 7.10
N LEU A 68 -0.16 -4.98 6.93
CA LEU A 68 0.69 -5.51 8.00
C LEU A 68 0.70 -4.59 9.22
N LEU A 69 0.88 -3.28 9.00
CA LEU A 69 0.83 -2.27 10.05
C LEU A 69 -0.55 -2.23 10.74
N GLY A 70 -1.63 -2.28 9.97
CA GLY A 70 -2.98 -2.35 10.54
C GLY A 70 -3.20 -3.59 11.40
N ASP A 71 -2.72 -4.76 10.95
CA ASP A 71 -2.81 -6.01 11.72
C ASP A 71 -2.00 -5.95 13.02
N LEU A 72 -0.79 -5.38 12.98
CA LEU A 72 0.05 -5.12 14.14
C LEU A 72 -0.66 -4.20 15.16
N LEU A 73 -1.12 -3.03 14.72
CA LEU A 73 -1.79 -2.04 15.55
C LEU A 73 -3.08 -2.60 16.18
N ARG A 74 -3.84 -3.38 15.41
CA ARG A 74 -5.07 -4.03 15.89
C ARG A 74 -4.77 -5.03 17.00
N ARG A 75 -3.72 -5.85 16.87
CA ARG A 75 -3.29 -6.78 17.94
C ARG A 75 -2.81 -6.04 19.19
N GLY A 76 -2.22 -4.87 19.03
CA GLY A 76 -1.85 -3.96 20.12
C GLY A 76 -3.02 -3.16 20.72
N GLY A 77 -4.26 -3.35 20.26
CA GLY A 77 -5.44 -2.64 20.76
C GLY A 77 -5.59 -1.20 20.24
N ARG A 78 -4.73 -0.75 19.32
CA ARG A 78 -4.78 0.59 18.70
C ARG A 78 -5.72 0.59 17.50
N ILE A 79 -7.01 0.40 17.76
CA ILE A 79 -8.03 0.15 16.72
C ILE A 79 -8.17 1.31 15.71
N GLU A 80 -8.21 2.56 16.17
CA GLU A 80 -8.35 3.70 15.26
C GLU A 80 -7.15 3.83 14.31
N ALA A 81 -5.93 3.69 14.84
CA ALA A 81 -4.70 3.72 14.04
C ALA A 81 -4.66 2.55 13.04
N ALA A 82 -5.16 1.37 13.42
CA ALA A 82 -5.28 0.24 12.51
C ALA A 82 -6.24 0.52 11.35
N LEU A 83 -7.41 1.11 11.64
CA LEU A 83 -8.38 1.49 10.61
C LEU A 83 -7.80 2.51 9.63
N ASP A 84 -7.05 3.49 10.13
CA ASP A 84 -6.40 4.47 9.27
C ASP A 84 -5.33 3.82 8.38
N ALA A 85 -4.50 2.92 8.92
CA ALA A 85 -3.55 2.16 8.12
C ALA A 85 -4.25 1.33 7.03
N TYR A 86 -5.34 0.62 7.33
CA TYR A 86 -6.09 -0.14 6.34
C TYR A 86 -6.70 0.76 5.26
N ARG A 87 -7.25 1.92 5.63
CA ARG A 87 -7.81 2.89 4.67
C ARG A 87 -6.75 3.41 3.71
N THR A 88 -5.57 3.74 4.22
CA THR A 88 -4.42 4.16 3.39
C THR A 88 -4.06 3.06 2.38
N GLY A 89 -3.95 1.81 2.83
CA GLY A 89 -3.65 0.68 1.95
C GLY A 89 -4.69 0.45 0.85
N LEU A 90 -5.97 0.60 1.17
CA LEU A 90 -7.06 0.53 0.17
C LEU A 90 -7.01 1.71 -0.80
N GLY A 91 -6.61 2.90 -0.33
CA GLY A 91 -6.39 4.07 -1.18
C GLY A 91 -5.31 3.82 -2.24
N HIS A 92 -4.20 3.18 -1.86
CA HIS A 92 -3.12 2.81 -2.79
C HIS A 92 -3.56 1.76 -3.83
N ARG A 93 -4.32 0.72 -3.43
CA ARG A 93 -4.92 -0.21 -4.41
C ARG A 93 -5.91 0.46 -5.36
N SER A 94 -6.47 1.59 -4.94
CA SER A 94 -7.46 2.36 -5.69
C SER A 94 -6.87 3.49 -6.52
N THR A 95 -5.57 3.81 -6.38
CA THR A 95 -4.93 4.76 -7.31
C THR A 95 -4.97 4.16 -8.71
N PRO A 96 -5.70 4.75 -9.68
CA PRO A 96 -5.84 4.18 -11.01
C PRO A 96 -4.54 4.44 -11.80
N GLY A 97 -3.51 3.65 -11.52
CA GLY A 97 -2.31 3.56 -12.34
C GLY A 97 -2.45 2.36 -13.26
N THR A 98 -2.69 2.62 -14.54
CA THR A 98 -2.77 1.68 -15.68
C THR A 98 -4.02 0.80 -15.79
N THR A 99 -5.19 1.43 -15.92
CA THR A 99 -6.14 0.85 -16.88
C THR A 99 -5.55 0.99 -18.27
N THR A 100 -5.15 -0.14 -18.88
CA THR A 100 -5.01 -0.31 -20.35
C THR A 100 -6.33 -0.05 -21.09
N LEU A 101 -7.40 0.24 -20.37
CA LEU A 101 -8.57 0.92 -20.90
C LEU A 101 -8.28 2.42 -20.83
N GLY A 102 -8.06 3.04 -21.99
CA GLY A 102 -7.90 4.48 -22.16
C GLY A 102 -9.05 5.29 -21.54
N PRO A 103 -9.10 6.62 -21.80
CA PRO A 103 -10.10 7.49 -21.18
C PRO A 103 -11.50 6.88 -21.30
N ALA A 104 -12.25 6.89 -20.19
CA ALA A 104 -13.60 6.35 -20.14
C ALA A 104 -14.40 6.86 -21.35
N PRO A 105 -15.05 5.97 -22.15
CA PRO A 105 -15.83 6.43 -23.28
C PRO A 105 -16.91 7.37 -22.74
N THR A 106 -16.97 8.54 -23.37
CA THR A 106 -17.94 9.59 -23.08
C THR A 106 -19.34 8.96 -23.03
N ALA A 107 -20.04 9.14 -21.92
CA ALA A 107 -21.37 8.57 -21.71
C ALA A 107 -22.30 8.87 -22.92
N PRO A 108 -23.13 7.92 -23.37
CA PRO A 108 -23.92 8.07 -24.58
C PRO A 108 -24.95 9.19 -24.40
N GLY A 109 -25.01 10.09 -25.40
CA GLY A 109 -26.04 11.12 -25.47
C GLY A 109 -27.43 10.49 -25.56
N PHE A 110 -28.17 10.53 -24.46
CA PHE A 110 -29.59 10.18 -24.43
C PHE A 110 -30.38 11.31 -25.10
N ALA A 111 -30.70 11.15 -26.38
CA ALA A 111 -31.66 12.00 -27.07
C ALA A 111 -33.08 11.54 -26.70
N PRO A 112 -33.97 12.42 -26.19
CA PRO A 112 -35.37 12.06 -26.02
C PRO A 112 -36.10 12.17 -27.36
N THR A 113 -36.16 11.07 -28.11
CA THR A 113 -37.05 10.96 -29.28
C THR A 113 -38.46 10.57 -28.80
N GLY A 114 -39.27 11.57 -28.47
CA GLY A 114 -40.72 11.37 -28.27
C GLY A 114 -41.43 11.19 -29.62
N PRO A 115 -42.44 10.31 -29.75
CA PRO A 115 -43.19 10.18 -30.99
C PRO A 115 -44.17 11.35 -31.17
N ALA A 116 -44.08 12.04 -32.31
CA ALA A 116 -45.09 12.98 -32.77
C ALA A 116 -46.29 12.18 -33.34
N PHE A 117 -47.44 12.27 -32.68
CA PHE A 117 -48.72 11.81 -33.23
C PHE A 117 -49.27 12.89 -34.18
N PRO A 118 -49.61 12.57 -35.45
CA PRO A 118 -50.42 13.46 -36.26
C PRO A 118 -51.89 13.38 -35.83
N ARG A 119 -52.49 14.53 -35.59
CA ARG A 119 -53.95 14.70 -35.44
C ARG A 119 -54.57 14.70 -36.84
N HIS A 120 -55.38 13.68 -37.14
CA HIS A 120 -56.46 13.76 -38.11
C HIS A 120 -57.62 12.88 -37.64
#